data_AF-D1YFN3-F1
#
_entry.id   AF-D1YFN3-F1
#
_cell.length_a   1.000
_cell.length_b   1.000
_cell.length_c   1.000
_cell.angle_alpha   90.00
_cell.angle_beta   90.00
_cell.angle_gamma   90.00
#
_symmetry.space_group_name_H-M   'P 1'
#
loop_
_entity.id
_entity.type
_entity.pdbx_description
1 polymer ?
#
loop_
_entity_poly.entity_id
_entity_poly.type
_entity_poly.pdbx_seq_one_letter_code
_entity_poly.pdbx_strand_id
1 'polypeptide(L)'
;MPITLAQGLLLGIFAIIAGLDSWLEVFYIFRPIISCTIAGIILGDVRMGVIAGGLTELAFAGLTPAGGTQPPNPAVCGIMTVVIAHTTNVAPTTAMSLSLPFAMLMQYILLMYYSAFSFFMPMLDKAAAETNLKNIEI
;
A
#
# COMPACT_ATOMS: atom_id res chain seq x y z
N MET A 1 12.19 -16.06 10.84
CA MET A 1 12.11 -17.33 10.07
C MET A 1 12.08 -17.01 8.58
N PRO A 2 12.59 -17.88 7.69
CA PRO A 2 12.50 -17.63 6.26
C PRO A 2 11.05 -17.68 5.79
N ILE A 3 10.64 -16.69 4.99
CA ILE A 3 9.32 -16.67 4.38
C ILE A 3 9.32 -17.68 3.23
N THR A 4 8.33 -18.57 3.22
CA THR A 4 8.17 -19.55 2.14
C THR A 4 7.68 -18.85 0.86
N LEU A 5 7.95 -19.44 -0.31
CA LEU A 5 7.46 -18.90 -1.59
C LEU A 5 5.93 -18.71 -1.60
N ALA A 6 5.19 -19.66 -1.01
CA ALA A 6 3.74 -19.58 -0.90
C ALA A 6 3.28 -18.37 -0.07
N GLN A 7 3.91 -18.13 1.08
CA GLN A 7 3.62 -16.95 1.91
C GLN A 7 3.99 -15.65 1.19
N GLY A 8 5.11 -15.63 0.46
CA GLY A 8 5.50 -14.49 -0.37
C GLY A 8 4.48 -14.17 -1.45
N LEU A 9 3.98 -15.19 -2.16
CA LEU A 9 2.93 -15.02 -3.17
C LEU A 9 1.61 -14.53 -2.56
N LEU A 10 1.20 -15.08 -1.42
CA LEU A 10 -0.01 -14.64 -0.71
C LEU A 10 0.10 -13.18 -0.25
N LEU A 11 1.25 -12.77 0.29
CA LEU A 11 1.51 -11.38 0.65
C LEU A 11 1.47 -10.47 -0.57
N GLY A 12 2.06 -10.88 -1.70
CA GLY A 12 2.03 -10.12 -2.96
C GLY A 12 0.61 -9.95 -3.52
N ILE A 13 -0.17 -11.03 -3.58
CA ILE A 13 -1.57 -11.00 -4.02
C ILE A 13 -2.39 -10.08 -3.11
N PHE A 14 -2.23 -10.23 -1.79
CA PHE A 14 -2.90 -9.38 -0.83
C PHE A 14 -2.50 -7.90 -0.98
N ALA A 15 -1.22 -7.59 -1.17
CA ALA A 15 -0.74 -6.24 -1.39
C ALA A 15 -1.32 -5.60 -2.66
N ILE A 16 -1.54 -6.37 -3.73
CA ILE A 16 -2.22 -5.89 -4.95
C ILE A 16 -3.68 -5.56 -4.64
N ILE A 17 -4.40 -6.44 -3.95
CA ILE A 17 -5.81 -6.24 -3.58
C ILE A 17 -5.96 -5.01 -2.68
N ALA A 18 -5.10 -4.88 -1.66
CA ALA A 18 -5.05 -3.72 -0.78
C ALA A 18 -4.66 -2.45 -1.55
N GLY A 19 -3.76 -2.54 -2.52
CA GLY A 19 -3.39 -1.42 -3.39
C GLY A 19 -4.55 -0.93 -4.26
N LEU A 20 -5.35 -1.83 -4.81
CA LEU A 20 -6.56 -1.49 -5.58
C LEU A 20 -7.61 -0.83 -4.69
N ASP A 21 -7.84 -1.36 -3.50
CA ASP A 21 -8.77 -0.73 -2.54
C ASP A 21 -8.25 0.61 -2.01
N SER A 22 -6.93 0.82 -1.92
CA SER A 22 -6.36 2.13 -1.60
C SER A 22 -6.68 3.19 -2.65
N TRP A 23 -7.05 2.79 -3.86
CA TRP A 23 -7.42 3.70 -4.95
C TRP A 23 -8.93 3.91 -5.04
N LEU A 24 -9.70 2.85 -4.77
CA LEU A 24 -11.17 2.88 -4.78
C LEU A 24 -11.77 3.41 -3.46
N GLU A 25 -11.03 3.26 -2.35
CA GLU A 25 -11.41 3.61 -0.97
C GLU A 25 -12.80 3.07 -0.53
N VAL A 26 -13.17 1.87 -0.98
CA VAL A 26 -14.50 1.30 -0.68
C VAL A 26 -14.50 0.54 0.64
N PHE A 27 -13.52 -0.34 0.85
CA PHE A 27 -13.49 -1.26 1.99
C PHE A 27 -12.47 -0.88 3.06
N TYR A 28 -11.54 0.02 2.74
CA TYR A 28 -10.45 0.46 3.62
C TYR A 28 -9.54 -0.68 4.10
N ILE A 29 -9.43 -1.76 3.34
CA ILE A 29 -8.56 -2.91 3.65
C ILE A 29 -7.07 -2.56 3.57
N PHE A 30 -6.73 -1.46 2.89
CA PHE A 30 -5.37 -0.93 2.83
C PHE A 30 -4.90 -0.35 4.18
N ARG A 31 -5.82 0.00 5.08
CA ARG A 31 -5.45 0.59 6.38
C ARG A 31 -4.51 -0.34 7.14
N PRO A 32 -3.39 0.17 7.68
CA PRO A 32 -2.39 -0.60 8.41
C PRO A 32 -2.96 -1.60 9.41
N ILE A 33 -4.00 -1.24 10.17
CA ILE A 33 -4.61 -2.17 11.13
C ILE A 33 -5.15 -3.45 10.48
N ILE A 34 -5.71 -3.35 9.27
CA ILE A 34 -6.25 -4.49 8.53
C ILE A 34 -5.13 -5.18 7.75
N SER A 35 -4.34 -4.41 7.01
CA SER A 35 -3.31 -4.96 6.12
C SER A 35 -2.17 -5.66 6.88
N CYS A 36 -1.76 -5.13 8.04
CA CYS A 36 -0.76 -5.79 8.89
C CYS A 36 -1.32 -7.03 9.59
N THR A 37 -2.60 -7.01 9.99
CA THR A 37 -3.24 -8.18 10.60
C THR A 37 -3.31 -9.34 9.62
N ILE A 38 -3.69 -9.08 8.36
CA ILE A 38 -3.72 -10.08 7.30
C ILE A 38 -2.31 -10.58 6.97
N ALA A 39 -1.32 -9.68 6.89
CA ALA A 39 0.08 -10.07 6.72
C ALA A 39 0.57 -10.97 7.87
N GLY A 40 0.18 -10.67 9.12
CA GLY A 40 0.48 -11.50 10.29
C GLY A 40 -0.18 -12.88 10.23
N ILE A 41 -1.43 -12.97 9.74
CA ILE A 41 -2.11 -14.25 9.50
C ILE A 41 -1.34 -15.09 8.47
N ILE A 42 -0.91 -14.49 7.36
CA ILE A 42 -0.16 -15.19 6.31
C ILE A 42 1.19 -15.71 6.85
N LEU A 43 1.85 -14.94 7.72
CA LEU A 43 3.12 -15.32 8.34
C LEU A 43 2.97 -16.20 9.58
N GLY A 44 1.75 -16.46 10.05
CA GLY A 44 1.48 -17.31 11.22
C GLY A 44 1.66 -16.62 12.58
N ASP A 45 1.83 -15.29 12.61
CA ASP A 45 1.90 -14.50 13.84
C ASP A 45 0.95 -13.29 13.77
N VAL A 46 -0.30 -13.56 14.13
CA VAL A 46 -1.38 -12.56 14.15
C VAL A 46 -1.11 -11.46 15.19
N ARG A 47 -0.54 -11.82 16.35
CA ARG A 47 -0.29 -10.87 17.43
C ARG A 47 0.72 -9.82 16.99
N MET A 48 1.80 -10.25 16.34
CA MET A 48 2.77 -9.35 15.75
C MET A 48 2.15 -8.47 14.67
N GLY A 49 1.30 -9.04 13.81
CA GLY A 49 0.54 -8.29 12.78
C GLY A 49 -0.34 -7.18 13.36
N VAL A 50 -1.11 -7.47 14.41
CA VAL A 50 -1.99 -6.48 15.07
C VAL A 50 -1.18 -5.36 15.75
N ILE A 51 -0.08 -5.71 16.43
CA ILE A 51 0.79 -4.73 17.08
C ILE A 51 1.46 -3.83 16.04
N ALA A 52 1.99 -4.40 14.95
CA ALA A 52 2.56 -3.65 13.85
C ALA A 52 1.50 -2.73 13.20
N GLY A 53 0.29 -3.25 12.97
CA GLY A 53 -0.82 -2.47 12.45
C GLY A 53 -1.15 -1.25 13.31
N GLY A 54 -1.29 -1.44 14.62
CA GLY A 54 -1.54 -0.33 15.55
C GLY A 54 -0.41 0.70 15.58
N LEU A 55 0.85 0.25 15.55
CA LEU A 55 2.01 1.15 15.50
C LEU A 55 2.05 1.97 14.21
N THR A 56 1.87 1.31 13.06
CA THR A 56 1.87 1.98 11.76
C THR A 56 0.66 2.92 11.63
N GLU A 57 -0.52 2.52 12.09
CA GLU A 57 -1.71 3.37 12.06
C GLU A 57 -1.49 4.65 12.90
N LEU A 58 -0.89 4.51 14.08
CA LEU A 58 -0.57 5.65 14.94
C LEU A 58 0.51 6.54 14.34
N ALA A 59 1.56 5.94 13.76
CA ALA A 59 2.67 6.68 13.15
C ALA A 59 2.23 7.49 11.91
N PHE A 60 1.22 7.00 11.19
CA PHE A 60 0.68 7.65 10.00
C PHE A 60 -0.65 8.38 10.25
N ALA A 61 -1.09 8.47 11.50
CA ALA A 61 -2.31 9.18 11.85
C ALA A 61 -2.20 10.66 11.45
N GLY A 62 -3.13 11.12 10.62
CA GLY A 62 -3.16 12.50 10.11
C GLY A 62 -2.37 12.75 8.84
N LEU A 63 -1.60 11.76 8.34
CA LEU A 63 -0.99 11.81 7.01
C LEU A 63 -2.04 11.44 5.96
N THR A 64 -2.81 12.45 5.55
CA THR A 64 -3.80 12.31 4.46
C THR A 64 -3.31 13.05 3.22
N PRO A 65 -3.52 12.50 2.01
CA PRO A 65 -3.19 13.20 0.78
C PRO A 65 -3.96 14.52 0.69
N ALA A 66 -3.24 15.63 0.48
CA ALA A 66 -3.82 16.95 0.28
C ALA A 66 -3.34 17.52 -1.06
N GLY A 67 -4.26 17.65 -2.02
CA GLY A 67 -3.95 18.07 -3.38
C GLY A 67 -3.01 17.09 -4.09
N GLY A 68 -2.01 17.61 -4.80
CA GLY A 68 -1.03 16.80 -5.55
C GLY A 68 0.08 16.19 -4.68
N THR A 69 0.10 16.47 -3.36
CA THR A 69 1.11 15.93 -2.45
C THR A 69 0.67 14.57 -1.93
N GLN A 70 1.43 13.51 -2.23
CA GLN A 70 1.20 12.19 -1.67
C GLN A 70 2.14 11.97 -0.48
N PRO A 71 1.61 11.71 0.72
CA PRO A 71 2.42 11.31 1.87
C PRO A 71 2.99 9.89 1.66
N PRO A 72 3.94 9.46 2.51
CA PRO A 72 4.50 8.12 2.39
C PRO A 72 3.43 7.05 2.60
N ASN A 73 3.50 5.95 1.85
CA ASN A 73 2.42 4.96 1.80
C ASN A 73 2.38 4.11 3.09
N PRO A 74 1.33 4.24 3.92
CA PRO A 74 1.24 3.53 5.21
C PRO A 74 0.99 2.02 5.04
N ALA A 75 0.27 1.61 4.00
CA ALA A 75 -0.04 0.20 3.75
C ALA A 75 1.23 -0.61 3.46
N VAL A 76 2.08 -0.10 2.57
CA VAL A 76 3.38 -0.73 2.25
C VAL A 76 4.31 -0.69 3.46
N CYS A 77 4.34 0.41 4.22
CA CYS A 77 5.11 0.50 5.46
C CYS A 77 4.71 -0.60 6.45
N GLY A 78 3.40 -0.79 6.66
CA GLY A 78 2.86 -1.77 7.61
C GLY A 78 3.15 -3.21 7.19
N ILE A 79 2.89 -3.56 5.94
CA ILE A 79 3.18 -4.92 5.42
C ILE A 79 4.68 -5.23 5.53
N MET A 80 5.55 -4.28 5.18
CA MET A 80 7.00 -4.45 5.32
C MET A 80 7.45 -4.53 6.78
N THR A 81 6.78 -3.82 7.70
CA THR A 81 7.04 -3.91 9.14
C THR A 81 6.83 -5.34 9.64
N VAL A 82 5.72 -5.95 9.24
CA VAL A 82 5.38 -7.33 9.59
C VAL A 82 6.39 -8.32 8.99
N VAL A 83 6.75 -8.14 7.72
CA VAL A 83 7.74 -8.97 7.02
C VAL A 83 9.12 -8.87 7.67
N ILE A 84 9.59 -7.67 7.97
CA ILE A 84 10.91 -7.43 8.58
C ILE A 84 10.94 -7.95 10.01
N ALA A 85 9.90 -7.68 10.82
CA ALA A 85 9.79 -8.20 12.17
C ALA A 85 9.84 -9.73 12.20
N HIS A 86 9.11 -10.39 11.30
CA HIS A 86 9.08 -11.86 11.21
C HIS A 86 10.41 -12.48 10.74
N THR A 87 11.06 -11.86 9.74
CA THR A 87 12.28 -12.40 9.14
C THR A 87 13.49 -12.20 10.05
N THR A 88 13.64 -11.00 10.60
CA THR A 88 14.80 -10.59 11.41
C THR A 88 14.62 -10.81 12.91
N ASN A 89 13.42 -11.20 13.36
CA ASN A 89 13.08 -11.44 14.76
C ASN A 89 13.36 -10.22 15.67
N VAL A 90 13.07 -9.02 15.15
CA VAL A 90 13.18 -7.75 15.89
C VAL A 90 11.81 -7.26 16.33
N ALA A 91 11.80 -6.35 17.30
CA ALA A 91 10.56 -5.72 17.75
C ALA A 91 9.85 -4.98 16.60
N PRO A 92 8.50 -4.99 16.54
CA PRO A 92 7.74 -4.28 15.50
C PRO A 92 8.05 -2.78 15.40
N THR A 93 8.39 -2.14 16.52
CA THR A 93 8.81 -0.74 16.57
C THR A 93 10.11 -0.49 15.79
N THR A 94 11.10 -1.37 15.96
CA THR A 94 12.37 -1.32 15.21
C THR A 94 12.15 -1.65 13.74
N ALA A 95 11.33 -2.67 13.44
CA ALA A 95 11.00 -3.06 12.07
C ALA A 95 10.28 -1.94 11.30
N MET A 96 9.43 -1.16 11.97
CA MET A 96 8.71 -0.05 11.35
C MET A 96 9.65 1.04 10.85
N SER A 97 10.65 1.41 11.68
CA SER A 97 11.67 2.38 11.27
C SER A 97 12.47 1.90 10.05
N LEU A 98 12.77 0.61 9.98
CA LEU A 98 13.42 -0.02 8.82
C LEU A 98 12.50 -0.09 7.58
N SER A 99 11.19 -0.01 7.78
CA SER A 99 10.18 -0.11 6.71
C SER A 99 9.86 1.24 6.05
N LEU A 100 10.21 2.35 6.70
CA LEU A 100 9.93 3.70 6.21
C LEU A 100 10.50 3.98 4.79
N PRO A 101 11.72 3.53 4.42
CA PRO A 101 12.22 3.71 3.06
C PRO A 101 11.32 3.08 1.98
N PHE A 102 10.64 1.97 2.27
CA PHE A 102 9.72 1.33 1.33
C PHE A 102 8.43 2.15 1.16
N ALA A 103 7.94 2.76 2.25
CA ALA A 103 6.83 3.70 2.21
C ALA A 103 7.13 4.91 1.31
N MET A 104 8.35 5.44 1.44
CA MET A 104 8.86 6.53 0.61
C MET A 104 9.07 6.10 -0.84
N LEU A 105 9.59 4.91 -1.09
CA LEU A 105 9.75 4.41 -2.45
C LEU A 105 8.38 4.29 -3.15
N MET A 106 7.38 3.75 -2.47
CA MET A 106 6.04 3.56 -3.03
C MET A 106 5.37 4.89 -3.40
N GLN A 107 5.47 5.94 -2.56
CA GLN A 107 4.91 7.25 -2.92
C GLN A 107 5.53 7.80 -4.22
N TYR A 108 6.84 7.60 -4.45
CA TYR A 108 7.50 8.09 -5.67
C TYR A 108 7.07 7.29 -6.89
N ILE A 109 6.88 5.98 -6.74
CA ILE A 109 6.33 5.13 -7.79
C ILE A 109 4.91 5.62 -8.15
N LEU A 110 4.06 5.90 -7.17
CA LEU A 110 2.71 6.43 -7.40
C LEU A 110 2.73 7.79 -8.11
N LEU A 111 3.59 8.72 -7.68
CA LEU A 111 3.76 10.02 -8.35
C LEU A 111 4.20 9.88 -9.80
N MET A 112 5.09 8.92 -10.07
CA MET A 112 5.55 8.62 -11.42
C MET A 112 4.40 8.10 -12.29
N TYR A 113 3.56 7.21 -11.75
CA TYR A 113 2.35 6.76 -12.44
C TYR A 113 1.39 7.91 -12.73
N TYR A 114 1.12 8.81 -11.77
CA TYR A 114 0.27 9.98 -12.02
C TYR A 114 0.83 10.89 -13.12
N SER A 115 2.14 11.10 -13.13
CA SER A 115 2.81 11.87 -14.18
C SER A 115 2.69 11.17 -15.54
N ALA A 116 2.84 9.83 -15.56
CA ALA A 116 2.69 9.05 -16.78
C ALA A 116 1.25 9.07 -17.32
N PHE A 117 0.24 8.98 -16.45
CA PHE A 117 -1.17 9.05 -16.83
C PHE A 117 -1.55 10.40 -17.44
N SER A 118 -0.90 11.49 -17.01
CA SER A 118 -1.12 12.82 -17.59
C SER A 118 -0.82 12.91 -19.08
N PHE A 119 0.04 12.03 -19.64
CA PHE A 119 0.30 12.00 -21.09
C PHE A 119 -0.89 11.48 -21.90
N PHE A 120 -1.78 10.70 -21.30
CA PHE A 120 -2.96 10.15 -21.95
C PHE A 120 -4.19 11.07 -21.85
N MET A 121 -4.17 12.06 -20.96
CA MET A 121 -5.28 13.01 -20.76
C MET A 121 -5.68 13.77 -22.05
N PRO A 122 -4.76 14.29 -22.89
CA PRO A 122 -5.15 14.98 -24.12
C PRO A 122 -5.94 14.09 -25.11
N MET A 123 -5.66 12.78 -25.12
CA MET A 123 -6.39 11.82 -25.94
C MET A 123 -7.82 11.63 -25.42
N LEU A 124 -7.96 11.53 -24.09
CA LEU A 124 -9.26 11.40 -23.42
C LEU A 124 -10.10 12.68 -23.58
N ASP A 125 -9.48 13.86 -23.47
CA ASP A 125 -10.14 15.15 -23.69
C ASP A 125 -10.69 15.28 -25.11
N LYS A 126 -9.94 14.81 -26.11
CA LYS A 126 -10.39 14.77 -27.51
C LYS A 126 -11.56 13.80 -27.71
N ALA A 127 -11.48 12.61 -27.12
CA ALA A 127 -12.58 11.62 -27.17
C ALA A 127 -13.86 12.15 -26.50
N ALA A 128 -13.72 12.89 -25.40
CA ALA A 128 -14.81 13.58 -24.71
C ALA A 128 -15.47 14.66 -25.57
N ALA A 129 -14.67 15.48 -26.27
CA ALA A 129 -15.19 16.49 -27.19
C ALA A 129 -15.96 15.88 -28.37
N GLU A 130 -15.58 14.69 -28.82
CA GLU A 130 -16.25 13.95 -29.90
C GLU A 130 -17.47 13.14 -29.43
N THR A 131 -17.86 13.21 -28.14
CA THR A 131 -18.93 12.41 -27.52
C THR A 131 -18.79 10.90 -27.77
N ASN A 132 -17.55 10.43 -27.96
CA ASN A 132 -17.28 9.03 -28.26
C ASN A 132 -17.13 8.24 -26.96
N LEU A 133 -18.28 7.90 -26.36
CA LEU A 133 -18.37 7.18 -25.08
C LEU A 133 -17.57 5.87 -25.07
N LYS A 134 -17.45 5.20 -26.23
CA LYS A 134 -16.68 3.96 -26.39
C LYS A 134 -15.17 4.10 -26.19
N ASN A 135 -14.62 5.31 -26.39
CA ASN A 135 -13.21 5.60 -26.21
C ASN A 135 -12.91 6.24 -24.83
N ILE A 136 -13.94 6.53 -24.04
CA ILE A 136 -13.86 7.18 -22.72
C ILE A 136 -14.12 6.15 -21.61
N GLU A 137 -14.96 5.15 -21.85
CA GLU A 137 -15.15 4.02 -20.94
C GLU A 137 -13.90 3.11 -20.97
N ILE A 138 -13.15 3.15 -19.86
CA ILE A 138 -12.04 2.22 -19.54
C ILE A 138 -12.61 1.07 -18.71
#